data_AF-A0AB38PNE1-F1
#
_entry.id   AF-A0AB38PNE1-F1
#
_cell.length_a   1.000
_cell.length_b   1.000
_cell.length_c   1.000
_cell.angle_alpha   90.00
_cell.angle_beta   90.00
_cell.angle_gamma   90.00
#
_symmetry.space_group_name_H-M   'P 1'
#
loop_
_entity.id
_entity.type
_entity.pdbx_description
1 polymer ?
#
loop_
_entity_poly.entity_id
_entity_poly.type
_entity_poly.pdbx_seq_one_letter_code
_entity_poly.pdbx_strand_id
1 'polypeptide(L)'
;MESSGRKKINPRQIDEKAILEKVAALGAQGIYSSSSSKAMPVRKEDDIPLPEAGGISEEQEIGEYINSHLNDFSSPGRNPLHIDKEAYRLLSDLVWIVRRKDFTIAGVASRIIIDHFKEKAGLIEKIKEFYKKQLY
;
A
#
# COMPACT_ATOMS: atom_id res chain seq x y z
N MET A 1 37.35 -18.70 -5.01
CA MET A 1 36.25 -18.19 -4.16
C MET A 1 36.74 -16.88 -3.54
N GLU A 2 36.38 -15.74 -4.12
CA GLU A 2 36.71 -14.42 -3.54
C GLU A 2 35.57 -13.99 -2.62
N SER A 3 35.88 -13.86 -1.33
CA SER A 3 34.93 -13.39 -0.33
C SER A 3 34.85 -11.86 -0.40
N SER A 4 33.70 -11.34 -0.83
CA SER A 4 33.43 -9.90 -0.82
C SER A 4 33.12 -9.45 0.62
N GLY A 5 34.18 -9.17 1.38
CA GLY A 5 34.09 -8.65 2.74
C GLY A 5 33.41 -7.28 2.75
N ARG A 6 32.25 -7.18 3.39
CA ARG A 6 31.58 -5.89 3.63
C ARG A 6 32.49 -5.02 4.51
N LYS A 7 33.02 -3.93 3.92
CA LYS A 7 33.84 -2.96 4.63
C LYS A 7 33.01 -2.28 5.73
N LYS A 8 33.40 -2.47 7.00
CA LYS A 8 32.86 -1.71 8.13
C LYS A 8 33.28 -0.25 7.96
N ILE A 9 32.31 0.66 7.83
CA ILE A 9 32.56 2.10 7.65
C ILE A 9 32.69 2.72 9.05
N ASN A 10 33.83 3.34 9.34
CA ASN A 10 34.01 4.08 10.58
C ASN A 10 33.29 5.44 10.48
N PRO A 11 32.34 5.76 11.37
CA PRO A 11 31.57 7.00 11.29
C PRO A 11 32.40 8.27 11.48
N ARG A 12 33.61 8.16 12.08
CA ARG A 12 34.57 9.28 12.24
C ARG A 12 35.39 9.59 10.98
N GLN A 13 35.31 8.76 9.94
CA GLN A 13 36.02 8.94 8.67
C GLN A 13 35.09 9.47 7.57
N ILE A 14 33.85 9.83 7.90
CA ILE A 14 32.90 10.40 6.95
C ILE A 14 33.25 11.88 6.76
N ASP A 15 33.73 12.22 5.58
CA ASP A 15 34.00 13.59 5.19
C ASP A 15 32.71 14.25 4.66
N GLU A 16 32.06 15.02 5.53
CA GLU A 16 30.83 15.75 5.23
C GLU A 16 31.00 16.73 4.06
N LYS A 17 32.18 17.35 3.92
CA LYS A 17 32.43 18.31 2.84
C LYS A 17 32.50 17.62 1.49
N ALA A 18 33.13 16.44 1.42
CA ALA A 18 33.20 15.64 0.21
C ALA A 18 31.80 15.14 -0.25
N ILE A 19 30.89 14.89 0.70
CA ILE A 19 29.50 14.52 0.39
C ILE A 19 28.75 15.71 -0.19
N LEU A 20 28.84 16.88 0.45
CA LEU A 20 28.16 18.10 0.00
C LEU A 20 28.67 18.56 -1.38
N GLU A 21 29.96 18.43 -1.64
CA GLU A 21 30.56 18.72 -2.95
C GLU A 21 30.05 17.78 -4.05
N LYS A 22 29.93 16.47 -3.76
CA LYS A 22 29.33 15.51 -4.69
C LYS A 22 27.86 15.81 -4.98
N VAL A 23 27.09 16.22 -3.97
CA VAL A 23 25.68 16.60 -4.14
C VAL A 23 25.57 17.88 -4.96
N ALA A 24 26.45 18.86 -4.73
CA ALA A 24 26.48 20.09 -5.52
C ALA A 24 26.90 19.83 -6.98
N ALA A 25 27.86 18.93 -7.21
CA ALA A 25 28.33 18.55 -8.54
C ALA A 25 27.32 17.70 -9.33
N LEU A 26 26.39 17.03 -8.65
CA LEU A 26 25.32 16.25 -9.29
C LEU A 26 24.27 17.13 -9.98
N GLY A 27 24.23 18.44 -9.70
CA GLY A 27 23.32 19.38 -10.33
C GLY A 27 21.84 19.04 -10.08
N ALA A 28 20.95 19.99 -10.34
CA ALA A 28 19.51 19.71 -10.31
C ALA A 28 19.10 18.88 -11.53
N GLN A 29 19.53 17.61 -11.63
CA GLN A 29 18.88 16.63 -12.49
C GLN A 29 17.56 16.24 -11.83
N GLY A 30 16.56 17.08 -12.08
CA GLY A 30 15.19 16.88 -11.68
C GLY A 30 14.70 15.51 -12.13
N ILE A 31 14.30 14.69 -11.17
CA ILE A 31 13.52 13.48 -11.42
C ILE A 31 12.09 13.91 -11.77
N TYR A 32 11.86 14.42 -12.98
CA TYR A 32 10.52 14.51 -13.55
C TYR A 32 10.62 14.41 -15.09
N SER A 33 10.64 13.18 -15.60
CA SER A 33 10.18 12.90 -16.97
C SER A 33 8.94 12.03 -16.88
N SER A 34 7.79 12.67 -16.63
CA SER A 34 6.49 12.10 -16.97
C SER A 34 6.13 12.63 -18.35
N SER A 35 6.58 11.93 -19.39
CA SER A 35 5.96 12.04 -20.70
C SER A 35 4.84 11.02 -20.73
N SER A 36 3.62 11.46 -20.45
CA SER A 36 2.41 10.73 -20.84
C SER A 36 1.40 11.74 -21.36
N SER A 37 1.33 11.79 -22.68
CA SER A 37 0.39 12.54 -23.50
C SER A 37 -1.04 12.16 -23.14
N LYS A 38 -1.74 13.05 -22.43
CA LYS A 38 -3.18 12.95 -22.17
C LYS A 38 -3.95 13.44 -23.40
N ALA A 39 -4.23 12.53 -24.34
CA ALA A 39 -5.30 12.72 -25.32
C ALA A 39 -6.63 12.47 -24.62
N MET A 40 -7.49 13.49 -24.52
CA MET A 40 -8.87 13.32 -24.03
C MET A 40 -9.74 12.74 -25.15
N PRO A 41 -10.58 11.72 -24.91
CA PRO A 41 -11.75 11.51 -25.72
C PRO A 41 -12.90 12.35 -25.16
N VAL A 42 -13.49 13.13 -26.06
CA VAL A 42 -14.73 13.87 -25.92
C VAL A 42 -15.84 12.95 -25.39
N ARG A 43 -16.48 13.35 -24.29
CA ARG A 43 -17.73 12.73 -23.83
C ARG A 43 -18.82 13.06 -24.84
N LYS A 44 -19.36 12.05 -25.50
CA LYS A 44 -20.70 12.11 -26.08
C LYS A 44 -21.65 11.50 -25.05
N GLU A 45 -22.59 12.32 -24.60
CA GLU A 45 -23.79 11.89 -23.90
C GLU A 45 -24.62 11.08 -24.89
N ASP A 46 -24.65 9.77 -24.73
CA ASP A 46 -25.68 8.92 -25.29
C ASP A 46 -26.25 8.10 -24.12
N ASP A 47 -27.56 8.26 -23.93
CA ASP A 47 -28.39 7.60 -22.93
C ASP A 47 -28.14 6.08 -22.89
N ILE A 48 -27.63 5.60 -21.76
CA ILE A 48 -27.59 4.17 -21.44
C ILE A 48 -28.60 3.95 -20.30
N PRO A 49 -29.60 3.06 -20.47
CA PRO A 49 -30.60 2.81 -19.43
C PRO A 49 -29.94 2.29 -18.15
N LEU A 50 -30.39 2.82 -17.00
CA LEU A 50 -30.09 2.27 -15.67
C LEU A 50 -30.25 0.73 -15.71
N PRO A 51 -29.21 -0.07 -15.40
CA PRO A 51 -29.46 -1.45 -15.05
C PRO A 51 -30.13 -1.45 -13.67
N GLU A 52 -31.30 -2.09 -13.62
CA GLU A 52 -32.06 -2.34 -12.41
C GLU A 52 -31.19 -2.88 -11.27
N ALA A 53 -31.61 -2.58 -10.05
CA ALA A 53 -31.04 -3.07 -8.81
C ALA A 53 -31.17 -4.61 -8.69
N GLY A 54 -30.35 -5.34 -9.44
CA GLY A 54 -29.98 -6.70 -9.12
C GLY A 54 -28.99 -6.63 -7.97
N GLY A 55 -29.44 -6.95 -6.76
CA GLY A 55 -28.54 -7.10 -5.61
C GLY A 55 -27.43 -8.09 -5.96
N ILE A 56 -26.19 -7.69 -5.76
CA ILE A 56 -25.03 -8.61 -5.87
C ILE A 56 -25.30 -9.84 -4.98
N SER A 57 -25.06 -11.05 -5.53
CA SER A 57 -25.22 -12.28 -4.74
C SER A 57 -24.23 -12.28 -3.57
N GLU A 58 -24.59 -12.91 -2.45
CA GLU A 58 -23.72 -12.97 -1.27
C GLU A 58 -22.36 -13.60 -1.58
N GLU A 59 -22.33 -14.62 -2.44
CA GLU A 59 -21.10 -15.27 -2.89
C GLU A 59 -20.20 -14.34 -3.73
N GLN A 60 -20.82 -13.44 -4.49
CA GLN A 60 -20.09 -12.47 -5.31
C GLN A 60 -19.48 -11.37 -4.45
N GLU A 61 -20.23 -10.84 -3.47
CA GLU A 61 -19.73 -9.88 -2.48
C GLU A 61 -18.56 -10.46 -1.66
N ILE A 62 -18.67 -11.73 -1.26
CA ILE A 62 -17.60 -12.47 -0.56
C ILE A 62 -16.38 -12.66 -1.47
N GLY A 63 -16.58 -13.11 -2.71
CA GLY A 63 -15.49 -13.34 -3.66
C GLY A 63 -14.71 -12.08 -3.99
N GLU A 64 -15.41 -10.95 -4.19
CA GLU A 64 -14.81 -9.65 -4.45
C GLU A 64 -13.96 -9.17 -3.27
N TYR A 65 -14.45 -9.31 -2.04
CA TYR A 65 -13.69 -8.95 -0.85
C TYR A 65 -12.42 -9.80 -0.69
N ILE A 66 -12.53 -11.12 -0.87
CA ILE A 66 -11.39 -12.03 -0.76
C ILE A 66 -10.33 -11.69 -1.82
N ASN A 67 -10.74 -11.50 -3.07
CA ASN A 67 -9.80 -11.17 -4.14
C ASN A 67 -9.11 -9.83 -3.91
N SER A 68 -9.87 -8.79 -3.57
CA SER A 68 -9.33 -7.43 -3.44
C SER A 68 -8.54 -7.17 -2.15
N HIS A 69 -8.81 -7.88 -1.05
CA HIS A 69 -8.23 -7.55 0.26
C HIS A 69 -7.42 -8.68 0.89
N LEU A 70 -7.64 -9.93 0.49
CA LEU A 70 -6.95 -11.09 1.08
C LEU A 70 -6.01 -11.79 0.10
N ASN A 71 -6.22 -11.66 -1.21
CA ASN A 71 -5.38 -12.31 -2.23
C ASN A 71 -4.55 -11.32 -3.07
N ASP A 72 -4.85 -10.02 -3.05
CA ASP A 72 -4.13 -8.99 -3.80
C ASP A 72 -2.83 -8.54 -3.10
N PHE A 73 -1.91 -9.50 -2.89
CA PHE A 73 -0.57 -9.17 -2.41
C PHE A 73 0.37 -8.99 -3.59
N SER A 74 0.91 -7.77 -3.73
CA SER A 74 1.84 -7.42 -4.82
C SER A 74 3.17 -8.21 -4.80
N SER A 75 3.46 -8.98 -3.74
CA SER A 75 4.71 -9.75 -3.63
C SER A 75 4.45 -11.26 -3.76
N PRO A 76 5.21 -11.98 -4.62
CA PRO A 76 5.05 -13.43 -4.82
C PRO A 76 5.55 -14.27 -3.62
N GLY A 77 6.21 -13.63 -2.65
CA GLY A 77 6.63 -14.28 -1.41
C GLY A 77 5.50 -14.24 -0.39
N ARG A 78 4.83 -15.37 -0.16
CA ARG A 78 3.81 -15.57 0.88
C ARG A 78 4.38 -15.40 2.29
N ASN A 79 4.71 -14.18 2.69
CA ASN A 79 4.96 -13.83 4.08
C ASN A 79 4.06 -12.64 4.46
N PRO A 80 2.77 -12.90 4.76
CA PRO A 80 1.84 -11.87 5.24
C PRO A 80 2.17 -11.35 6.65
N LEU A 81 3.29 -11.80 7.24
CA LEU A 81 3.75 -11.39 8.57
C LEU A 81 4.24 -9.93 8.62
N HIS A 82 4.44 -9.29 7.47
CA HIS A 82 4.97 -7.94 7.40
C HIS A 82 3.98 -6.99 6.73
N ILE A 83 3.86 -5.79 7.29
CA ILE A 83 3.21 -4.67 6.61
C ILE A 83 3.97 -4.46 5.31
N ASP A 84 3.23 -4.39 4.20
CA ASP A 84 3.81 -4.15 2.88
C ASP A 84 4.71 -2.90 2.89
N LYS A 85 5.77 -2.89 2.08
CA LYS A 85 6.75 -1.80 2.05
C LYS A 85 6.09 -0.46 1.73
N GLU A 86 5.10 -0.45 0.83
CA GLU A 86 4.38 0.74 0.44
C GLU A 86 3.43 1.20 1.54
N ALA A 87 2.67 0.28 2.14
CA ALA A 87 1.85 0.59 3.30
C ALA A 87 2.70 1.16 4.46
N TYR A 88 3.88 0.59 4.72
CA TYR A 88 4.80 1.09 5.73
C TYR A 88 5.30 2.50 5.41
N ARG A 89 5.63 2.78 4.15
CA ARG A 89 6.03 4.12 3.69
C ARG A 89 4.92 5.14 3.94
N LEU A 90 3.69 4.85 3.49
CA LEU A 90 2.54 5.74 3.67
C LEU A 90 2.22 6.00 5.14
N LEU A 91 2.25 4.96 5.98
CA LEU A 91 2.06 5.10 7.42
C LEU A 91 3.18 5.93 8.08
N SER A 92 4.42 5.74 7.64
CA SER A 92 5.58 6.49 8.13
C SER A 92 5.47 7.97 7.79
N ASP A 93 5.12 8.30 6.53
CA ASP A 93 4.92 9.67 6.07
C ASP A 93 3.80 10.36 6.86
N LEU A 94 2.69 9.64 7.10
CA LEU A 94 1.57 10.15 7.89
C LEU A 94 1.99 10.46 9.33
N VAL A 95 2.62 9.50 10.01
CA VAL A 95 3.11 9.68 11.39
C VAL A 95 4.13 10.84 11.46
N TRP A 96 5.01 10.92 10.46
CA TRP A 96 6.02 11.97 10.37
C TRP A 96 5.40 13.36 10.18
N ILE A 97 4.44 13.52 9.28
CA ILE A 97 3.75 14.80 9.02
C ILE A 97 3.01 15.29 10.26
N VAL A 98 2.34 14.39 10.97
CA VAL A 98 1.54 14.75 12.15
C VAL A 98 2.43 15.17 13.34
N ARG A 99 3.74 14.84 13.33
CA ARG A 99 4.77 15.27 14.31
C ARG A 99 4.38 15.15 15.79
N ARG A 100 3.44 14.26 16.12
CA ARG A 100 3.05 13.99 17.51
C ARG A 100 3.91 12.86 18.07
N LYS A 101 4.58 13.15 19.18
CA LYS A 101 5.51 12.22 19.84
C LYS A 101 4.85 10.92 20.34
N ASP A 102 3.52 10.91 20.43
CA ASP A 102 2.76 9.80 21.02
C ASP A 102 2.20 8.81 19.97
N PHE A 103 2.41 9.06 18.67
CA PHE A 103 1.92 8.18 17.61
C PHE A 103 3.02 7.24 17.12
N THR A 104 2.83 5.94 17.32
CA THR A 104 3.66 4.91 16.70
C THR A 104 3.02 4.44 15.39
N ILE A 105 3.84 4.09 14.40
CA ILE A 105 3.38 3.49 13.13
C ILE A 105 2.49 2.27 13.40
N ALA A 106 2.90 1.43 14.35
CA ALA A 106 2.14 0.26 14.77
C ALA A 106 0.75 0.64 15.34
N GLY A 107 0.67 1.65 16.20
CA GLY A 107 -0.59 2.10 16.77
C GLY A 107 -1.56 2.65 15.71
N VAL A 108 -1.05 3.42 14.74
CA VAL A 108 -1.85 3.91 13.61
C VAL A 108 -2.35 2.76 12.74
N ALA A 109 -1.47 1.81 12.40
CA ALA A 109 -1.84 0.63 11.62
C ALA A 109 -2.94 -0.18 12.33
N SER A 110 -2.78 -0.47 13.63
CA SER A 110 -3.78 -1.19 14.41
C SER A 110 -5.14 -0.49 14.40
N ARG A 111 -5.16 0.85 14.50
CA ARG A 111 -6.43 1.60 14.49
C ARG A 111 -7.15 1.50 13.15
N ILE A 112 -6.41 1.68 12.04
CA ILE A 112 -6.95 1.55 10.68
C ILE A 112 -7.53 0.15 10.47
N ILE A 113 -6.80 -0.90 10.89
CA ILE A 113 -7.26 -2.27 10.78
C ILE A 113 -8.57 -2.47 11.56
N ILE A 114 -8.62 -2.03 12.83
CA ILE A 114 -9.84 -2.16 13.65
C ILE A 114 -11.03 -1.44 13.01
N ASP A 115 -10.80 -0.22 12.50
CA ASP A 115 -11.87 0.58 11.90
C ASP A 115 -12.39 -0.09 10.61
N HIS A 116 -11.50 -0.68 9.79
CA HIS A 116 -11.90 -1.49 8.63
C HIS A 116 -12.74 -2.71 9.03
N PHE A 117 -12.33 -3.48 10.05
CA PHE A 117 -13.10 -4.62 10.54
C PHE A 117 -14.48 -4.22 11.08
N LYS A 118 -14.60 -3.04 11.70
CA LYS A 118 -15.88 -2.50 12.16
C LYS A 118 -16.77 -2.07 10.99
N GLU A 119 -16.22 -1.38 10.01
CA GLU A 119 -16.95 -0.93 8.82
C GLU A 119 -17.47 -2.13 8.01
N LYS A 120 -16.65 -3.16 7.85
CA LYS A 120 -16.98 -4.36 7.07
C LYS A 120 -17.59 -5.49 7.92
N ALA A 121 -18.01 -5.22 9.16
CA ALA A 121 -18.42 -6.24 10.12
C ALA A 121 -19.50 -7.19 9.58
N GLY A 122 -20.51 -6.66 8.89
CA GLY A 122 -21.58 -7.46 8.29
C GLY A 122 -21.06 -8.43 7.22
N LEU A 123 -20.20 -7.96 6.32
CA LEU A 123 -19.59 -8.78 5.28
C LEU A 123 -18.64 -9.83 5.87
N ILE A 124 -17.83 -9.45 6.85
CA ILE A 124 -16.94 -10.38 7.56
C ILE A 124 -17.73 -11.51 8.22
N GLU A 125 -18.90 -11.21 8.81
CA GLU A 125 -19.74 -12.25 9.41
C GLU A 125 -20.32 -13.20 8.35
N LYS A 126 -20.78 -12.66 7.20
CA LYS A 126 -21.19 -13.49 6.06
C LYS A 126 -20.06 -14.41 5.58
N ILE A 127 -18.83 -13.90 5.49
CA ILE A 127 -17.65 -14.71 5.12
C ILE A 127 -17.44 -15.84 6.12
N LYS A 128 -17.50 -15.57 7.43
CA LYS A 128 -17.35 -16.61 8.46
C LYS A 128 -18.41 -17.71 8.32
N GLU A 129 -19.67 -17.31 8.16
CA GLU A 129 -20.78 -18.26 8.03
C GLU A 129 -20.69 -19.06 6.71
N PHE A 130 -20.26 -18.43 5.61
CA PHE A 130 -20.00 -19.11 4.35
C PHE A 130 -18.98 -20.24 4.52
N TYR A 131 -17.84 -19.97 5.15
CA TYR A 131 -16.81 -21.01 5.36
C TYR A 131 -17.21 -22.05 6.40
N LYS A 132 -17.98 -21.67 7.42
CA LYS A 132 -18.52 -22.62 8.40
C LYS A 132 -19.45 -23.64 7.74
N LYS A 133 -20.29 -23.20 6.80
CA LYS A 133 -21.19 -24.08 6.03
C LYS A 133 -20.44 -25.03 5.08
N GLN A 134 -19.24 -24.66 4.62
CA GLN A 134 -18.40 -25.52 3.77
C GLN A 134 -17.66 -26.62 4.56
N LEU A 135 -17.58 -26.50 5.89
CA LEU A 135 -16.90 -27.48 6.75
C LEU A 135 -17.81 -28.64 7.21
N TYR A 136 -19.12 -28.58 6.93
CA TYR A 136 -20.13 -29.58 7.26
C TYR A 136 -20.79 -30.11 5.98
#